data_AF-A0A542SWZ6-F1
#
_entry.id   AF-A0A542SWZ6-F1
#
_cell.length_a   1.000
_cell.length_b   1.000
_cell.length_c   1.000
_cell.angle_alpha   90.00
_cell.angle_beta   90.00
_cell.angle_gamma   90.00
#
_symmetry.space_group_name_H-M   'P 1'
#
loop_
_entity.id
_entity.type
_entity.pdbx_description
1 polymer ?
#
loop_
_entity_poly.entity_id
_entity_poly.type
_entity_poly.pdbx_seq_one_letter_code
_entity_poly.pdbx_strand_id
1 'polypeptide(L)'
;MSARRSLVWLGLTPEPEQELPAAVAALRAPATGRPPAALVSAERRRVERLVLRGTQRGWLRYLSEVTDLVVEAAAASPPADPGAALLAGEVVLDHHRMLIGLPGAAYARTAAQRQALEGALARLRHRRPALPGHSEPRSTV
;
A
#
# COMPACT_ATOMS: atom_id res chain seq x y z
N MET A 1 -34.64 -10.99 2.78
CA MET A 1 -34.10 -10.29 1.58
C MET A 1 -32.60 -10.13 1.77
N SER A 2 -31.78 -11.00 1.16
CA SER A 2 -30.31 -10.92 1.26
C SER A 2 -29.81 -9.66 0.56
N ALA A 3 -29.31 -8.69 1.32
CA ALA A 3 -28.58 -7.57 0.76
C ALA A 3 -27.40 -8.12 -0.05
N ARG A 4 -27.45 -7.97 -1.38
CA ARG A 4 -26.30 -8.30 -2.24
C ARG A 4 -25.12 -7.50 -1.70
N ARG A 5 -24.10 -8.19 -1.20
CA ARG A 5 -22.84 -7.56 -0.78
C ARG A 5 -22.27 -6.87 -2.02
N SER A 6 -22.43 -5.56 -2.10
CA SER A 6 -21.83 -4.77 -3.17
C SER A 6 -20.32 -4.88 -3.00
N LEU A 7 -19.68 -5.64 -3.88
CA LEU A 7 -18.23 -5.82 -3.97
C LEU A 7 -17.59 -4.77 -4.87
N VAL A 8 -18.33 -3.71 -5.23
CA VAL A 8 -17.89 -2.63 -6.12
C VAL A 8 -16.68 -1.87 -5.56
N TRP A 9 -16.44 -1.96 -4.25
CA TRP A 9 -15.24 -1.43 -3.58
C TRP A 9 -14.02 -2.36 -3.68
N LEU A 10 -14.14 -3.57 -4.21
CA LEU A 10 -13.03 -4.48 -4.52
C LEU A 10 -12.49 -4.22 -5.94
N GLY A 11 -12.48 -2.97 -6.40
CA GLY A 11 -11.71 -2.59 -7.58
C GLY A 11 -10.25 -2.94 -7.32
N LEU A 12 -9.86 -4.13 -7.77
CA LEU A 12 -8.62 -4.80 -7.46
C LEU A 12 -8.02 -5.25 -8.79
N THR A 13 -6.90 -4.66 -9.18
CA THR A 13 -6.11 -5.07 -10.35
C THR A 13 -4.97 -5.99 -9.90
N PRO A 14 -4.71 -7.12 -10.59
CA PRO A 14 -4.27 -8.34 -9.90
C PRO A 14 -2.77 -8.43 -9.55
N GLU A 15 -1.91 -7.56 -10.06
CA GLU A 15 -0.46 -7.75 -9.97
C GLU A 15 0.18 -7.06 -8.73
N PRO A 16 0.00 -5.76 -8.47
CA PRO A 16 0.65 -5.11 -7.32
C PRO A 16 -0.01 -5.45 -5.97
N GLU A 17 -1.25 -5.92 -5.98
CA GLU A 17 -2.02 -6.21 -4.76
C GLU A 17 -1.65 -7.55 -4.10
N GLN A 18 -1.06 -8.48 -4.86
CA GLN A 18 -0.48 -9.70 -4.30
C GLN A 18 0.72 -9.40 -3.40
N GLU A 19 1.40 -8.29 -3.67
CA GLU A 19 2.59 -7.85 -2.94
C GLU A 19 2.24 -6.98 -1.72
N LEU A 20 1.01 -6.43 -1.66
CA LEU A 20 0.56 -5.58 -0.56
C LEU A 20 0.68 -6.24 0.82
N PRO A 21 0.26 -7.52 1.05
CA PRO A 21 0.43 -8.16 2.35
C PRO A 21 1.90 -8.27 2.78
N ALA A 22 2.82 -8.48 1.82
CA ALA A 22 4.24 -8.56 2.10
C ALA A 22 4.82 -7.17 2.41
N ALA A 23 4.44 -6.15 1.65
CA ALA A 23 4.84 -4.77 1.88
C ALA A 23 4.33 -4.23 3.23
N VAL A 24 3.06 -4.46 3.57
CA VAL A 24 2.50 -4.04 4.88
C VAL A 24 3.15 -4.83 6.02
N ALA A 25 3.42 -6.13 5.84
CA ALA A 25 4.15 -6.89 6.83
C ALA A 25 5.59 -6.38 7.03
N ALA A 26 6.25 -5.91 5.97
CA ALA A 26 7.57 -5.26 6.06
C ALA A 26 7.50 -3.93 6.82
N LEU A 27 6.47 -3.11 6.58
CA LEU A 27 6.25 -1.86 7.32
C LEU A 27 5.95 -2.09 8.81
N ARG A 28 5.27 -3.18 9.14
CA ARG A 28 4.96 -3.55 10.53
C ARG A 28 6.10 -4.29 11.24
N ALA A 29 7.09 -4.80 10.50
CA ALA A 29 8.22 -5.49 11.09
C ALA A 29 9.23 -4.47 11.68
N PRO A 30 9.88 -4.78 12.81
CA PRO A 30 11.00 -3.98 13.30
C PRO A 30 12.12 -3.95 12.26
N ALA A 31 12.84 -2.82 12.19
CA ALA A 31 13.66 -2.31 11.07
C ALA A 31 14.84 -3.17 10.56
N THR A 32 14.91 -4.46 10.91
CA THR A 32 15.98 -5.37 10.54
C THR A 32 15.44 -6.54 9.71
N GLY A 33 15.46 -6.39 8.39
CA GLY A 33 15.42 -7.49 7.42
C GLY A 33 14.05 -7.89 6.87
N ARG A 34 14.06 -8.97 6.08
CA ARG A 34 12.88 -9.54 5.43
C ARG A 34 11.79 -9.82 6.48
N PRO A 35 10.52 -9.42 6.24
CA PRO A 35 9.45 -9.68 7.19
C PRO A 35 9.33 -11.18 7.48
N PRO A 36 9.18 -11.58 8.75
CA PRO A 36 8.92 -12.97 9.10
C PRO A 36 7.72 -13.52 8.31
N ALA A 37 7.85 -14.74 7.76
CA ALA A 37 6.79 -15.38 6.97
C ALA A 37 5.46 -15.49 7.74
N ALA A 38 5.53 -15.57 9.08
CA ALA A 38 4.37 -15.54 9.95
C ALA A 38 3.59 -14.20 9.88
N LEU A 39 4.29 -13.05 9.82
CA LEU A 39 3.65 -11.73 9.68
C LEU A 39 3.00 -11.57 8.31
N VAL A 40 3.68 -11.99 7.24
CA VAL A 40 3.12 -11.98 5.87
C VAL A 40 1.86 -12.85 5.80
N SER A 41 1.90 -14.05 6.41
CA SER A 41 0.75 -14.96 6.45
C SER A 41 -0.41 -14.40 7.29
N ALA A 42 -0.09 -13.73 8.40
CA ALA A 42 -1.10 -13.07 9.23
C ALA A 42 -1.80 -11.93 8.46
N GLU A 43 -1.04 -11.13 7.71
CA GLU A 43 -1.58 -10.04 6.91
C GLU A 43 -2.39 -10.55 5.72
N ARG A 44 -1.92 -11.60 5.04
CA ARG A 44 -2.69 -12.29 3.99
C ARG A 44 -4.04 -12.77 4.53
N ARG A 45 -4.07 -13.45 5.68
CA ARG A 45 -5.34 -13.90 6.31
C ARG A 45 -6.24 -12.73 6.74
N ARG A 46 -5.65 -11.58 7.09
CA ARG A 46 -6.41 -10.37 7.46
C ARG A 46 -7.09 -9.78 6.23
N VAL A 47 -6.35 -9.59 5.15
CA VAL A 47 -6.88 -9.13 3.86
C VAL A 47 -7.91 -10.10 3.32
N GLU A 48 -7.63 -11.40 3.32
CA GLU A 48 -8.55 -12.44 2.86
C GLU A 48 -9.88 -12.39 3.64
N ARG A 49 -9.84 -12.26 4.97
CA ARG A 49 -11.07 -12.12 5.77
C ARG A 49 -11.84 -10.83 5.45
N LEU A 50 -11.13 -9.73 5.19
CA LEU A 50 -11.76 -8.46 4.79
C LEU A 50 -12.42 -8.58 3.41
N VAL A 51 -11.78 -9.25 2.47
CA VAL A 51 -12.32 -9.48 1.12
C VAL A 51 -13.52 -10.43 1.17
N LEU A 52 -13.39 -11.58 1.83
CA LEU A 52 -14.42 -12.63 1.83
C LEU A 52 -15.61 -12.32 2.75
N ARG A 53 -15.37 -11.64 3.87
CA ARG A 53 -16.37 -11.46 4.94
C ARG A 53 -16.47 -10.03 5.47
N GLY A 54 -15.63 -9.12 4.99
CA GLY A 54 -15.58 -7.76 5.48
C GLY A 54 -16.71 -6.88 4.95
N THR A 55 -16.64 -5.63 5.35
CA THR A 55 -17.54 -4.56 4.90
C THR A 55 -16.70 -3.46 4.30
N GLN A 56 -17.32 -2.61 3.46
CA GLN A 56 -16.66 -1.42 2.93
C GLN A 56 -16.03 -0.56 4.04
N ARG A 57 -16.69 -0.41 5.19
CA ARG A 57 -16.13 0.32 6.34
C ARG A 57 -14.89 -0.37 6.91
N GLY A 58 -14.91 -1.71 7.03
CA GLY A 58 -13.76 -2.49 7.47
C GLY A 58 -12.57 -2.38 6.52
N TRP A 59 -12.84 -2.37 5.22
CA TRP A 59 -11.83 -2.18 4.17
C TRP A 59 -11.24 -0.76 4.18
N LEU A 60 -12.07 0.29 4.21
CA LEU A 60 -11.58 1.67 4.28
C LEU A 60 -10.76 1.93 5.54
N ARG A 61 -11.12 1.31 6.67
CA ARG A 61 -10.31 1.36 7.89
C ARG A 61 -8.95 0.71 7.69
N TYR A 62 -8.91 -0.46 7.04
CA TYR A 62 -7.65 -1.13 6.72
C TYR A 62 -6.75 -0.24 5.84
N LEU A 63 -7.30 0.39 4.80
CA LEU A 63 -6.54 1.34 3.97
C LEU A 63 -6.04 2.56 4.74
N SER A 64 -6.82 3.06 5.70
CA SER A 64 -6.37 4.11 6.62
C SER A 64 -5.15 3.67 7.41
N GLU A 65 -5.20 2.47 8.01
CA GLU A 65 -4.07 1.94 8.78
C GLU A 65 -2.81 1.80 7.92
N VAL A 66 -2.94 1.37 6.66
CA VAL A 66 -1.80 1.29 5.73
C VAL A 66 -1.29 2.68 5.36
N THR A 67 -2.18 3.66 5.19
CA THR A 67 -1.80 5.06 4.95
C THR A 67 -0.94 5.59 6.10
N ASP A 68 -1.36 5.36 7.33
CA ASP A 68 -0.63 5.80 8.52
C ASP A 68 0.79 5.16 8.55
N LEU A 69 0.89 3.85 8.27
CA LEU A 69 2.19 3.16 8.17
C LEU A 69 3.12 3.75 7.10
N VAL A 70 2.59 4.10 5.93
CA VAL A 70 3.38 4.71 4.84
C VAL A 70 3.83 6.12 5.22
N VAL A 71 2.96 6.90 5.83
CA VAL A 71 3.28 8.27 6.30
C VAL A 71 4.35 8.23 7.40
N GLU A 72 4.22 7.30 8.36
CA GLU A 72 5.21 7.08 9.41
C GLU A 72 6.56 6.65 8.81
N ALA A 73 6.57 5.69 7.89
CA ALA A 73 7.80 5.25 7.21
C ALA A 73 8.48 6.38 6.42
N ALA A 74 7.69 7.26 5.80
CA ALA A 74 8.20 8.44 5.10
C ALA A 74 8.75 9.53 6.05
N ALA A 75 8.31 9.55 7.31
CA ALA A 75 8.79 10.47 8.34
C ALA A 75 9.99 9.92 9.13
N ALA A 76 10.10 8.60 9.27
CA ALA A 76 11.12 7.94 10.09
C ALA A 76 12.57 8.21 9.64
N SER A 77 13.48 8.16 10.62
CA SER A 77 14.94 8.21 10.46
C SER A 77 15.60 7.32 11.54
N PRO A 78 16.33 6.24 11.19
CA PRO A 78 16.58 5.75 9.83
C PRO A 78 15.31 5.19 9.16
N PRO A 79 15.25 5.20 7.81
CA PRO A 79 14.05 4.80 7.09
C PRO A 79 13.79 3.30 7.21
N ALA A 80 12.53 2.93 7.48
CA ALA A 80 12.01 1.60 7.14
C ALA A 80 12.16 1.37 5.63
N ASP A 81 12.15 0.10 5.18
CA ASP A 81 12.36 -0.27 3.77
C ASP A 81 11.55 0.64 2.82
N PRO A 82 12.21 1.59 2.13
CA PRO A 82 11.51 2.59 1.32
C PRO A 82 10.85 1.95 0.10
N GLY A 83 11.30 0.76 -0.34
CA GLY A 83 10.65 0.00 -1.42
C GLY A 83 9.27 -0.51 -1.00
N ALA A 84 9.17 -1.11 0.18
CA ALA A 84 7.90 -1.58 0.73
C ALA A 84 6.92 -0.41 0.98
N ALA A 85 7.41 0.72 1.48
CA ALA A 85 6.59 1.91 1.70
C ALA A 85 6.05 2.50 0.39
N LEU A 86 6.87 2.55 -0.66
CA LEU A 86 6.46 3.00 -1.99
C LEU A 86 5.38 2.10 -2.58
N LEU A 87 5.59 0.78 -2.58
CA LEU A 87 4.63 -0.17 -3.12
C LEU A 87 3.28 -0.09 -2.41
N ALA A 88 3.29 -0.13 -1.07
CA ALA A 88 2.07 -0.04 -0.28
C ALA A 88 1.35 1.30 -0.52
N GLY A 89 2.08 2.41 -0.58
CA GLY A 89 1.52 3.74 -0.81
C GLY A 89 0.90 3.89 -2.21
N GLU A 90 1.54 3.34 -3.25
CA GLU A 90 1.03 3.38 -4.61
C GLU A 90 -0.27 2.59 -4.76
N VAL A 91 -0.32 1.37 -4.20
CA VAL A 91 -1.52 0.52 -4.22
C VAL A 91 -2.70 1.18 -3.51
N VAL A 92 -2.49 1.75 -2.32
CA VAL A 92 -3.57 2.41 -1.56
C VAL A 92 -4.04 3.68 -2.27
N LEU A 93 -3.11 4.45 -2.85
CA LEU A 93 -3.45 5.67 -3.59
C LEU A 93 -4.28 5.36 -4.84
N ASP A 94 -3.91 4.33 -5.59
CA ASP A 94 -4.68 3.86 -6.75
C ASP A 94 -6.09 3.45 -6.33
N HIS A 95 -6.20 2.68 -5.25
CA HIS A 95 -7.50 2.29 -4.70
C HIS A 95 -8.37 3.50 -4.32
N HIS A 96 -7.80 4.51 -3.66
CA HIS A 96 -8.53 5.73 -3.33
C HIS A 96 -8.97 6.54 -4.56
N ARG A 97 -8.22 6.47 -5.67
CA ARG A 97 -8.58 7.10 -6.94
C ARG A 97 -9.73 6.36 -7.62
N MET A 98 -9.72 5.03 -7.61
CA MET A 98 -10.80 4.21 -8.17
C MET A 98 -12.17 4.48 -7.52
N LEU A 99 -12.21 4.94 -6.25
CA LEU A 99 -13.44 5.34 -5.58
C LEU A 99 -14.19 6.50 -6.29
N ILE A 100 -13.54 7.30 -7.13
CA ILE A 100 -14.18 8.42 -7.84
C ILE A 100 -15.31 7.97 -8.77
N GLY A 101 -15.18 6.77 -9.33
CA GLY A 101 -16.18 6.18 -10.22
C GLY A 101 -17.34 5.51 -9.48
N LEU A 102 -17.33 5.51 -8.15
CA LEU A 102 -18.32 4.80 -7.34
C LEU A 102 -19.32 5.77 -6.70
N PRO A 103 -20.62 5.43 -6.68
CA PRO A 103 -21.62 6.26 -6.01
C PRO A 103 -21.36 6.33 -4.50
N GLY A 104 -21.51 7.53 -3.94
CA GLY A 104 -21.46 7.79 -2.49
C GLY A 104 -20.25 8.60 -2.03
N ALA A 105 -20.23 8.98 -0.75
CA ALA A 105 -19.23 9.89 -0.20
C ALA A 105 -17.85 9.26 0.10
N ALA A 106 -17.58 8.03 -0.34
CA ALA A 106 -16.33 7.33 -0.03
C ALA A 106 -15.11 8.06 -0.62
N TYR A 107 -15.21 8.54 -1.85
CA TYR A 107 -14.15 9.31 -2.50
C TYR A 107 -13.84 10.63 -1.77
N ALA A 108 -14.87 11.35 -1.33
CA ALA A 108 -14.70 12.59 -0.57
C ALA A 108 -14.04 12.31 0.80
N ARG A 109 -14.46 11.24 1.48
CA ARG A 109 -13.92 10.85 2.79
C ARG A 109 -12.44 10.48 2.77
N THR A 110 -11.93 9.96 1.65
CA THR A 110 -10.51 9.58 1.52
C THR A 110 -9.62 10.71 0.99
N ALA A 111 -10.14 11.94 0.85
CA ALA A 111 -9.38 13.06 0.30
C ALA A 111 -8.12 13.40 1.11
N ALA A 112 -8.24 13.46 2.44
CA ALA A 112 -7.10 13.72 3.32
C ALA A 112 -6.04 12.60 3.24
N GLN A 113 -6.48 11.34 3.14
CA GLN A 113 -5.58 10.19 2.98
C GLN A 113 -4.83 10.24 1.65
N ARG A 114 -5.49 10.61 0.56
CA ARG A 114 -4.82 10.81 -0.74
C ARG A 114 -3.73 11.88 -0.67
N GLN A 115 -4.03 13.04 -0.09
CA GLN A 115 -3.06 14.12 0.05
C GLN A 115 -1.85 13.69 0.90
N ALA A 116 -2.09 12.98 2.01
CA ALA A 116 -1.04 12.45 2.86
C ALA A 116 -0.14 11.44 2.12
N LEU A 117 -0.74 10.51 1.37
CA LEU A 117 -0.02 9.53 0.56
C LEU A 117 0.82 10.18 -0.54
N GLU A 118 0.27 11.15 -1.25
CA GLU A 118 1.01 11.89 -2.29
C GLU A 118 2.24 12.60 -1.71
N GLY A 119 2.08 13.24 -0.54
CA GLY A 119 3.20 13.85 0.18
C GLY A 119 4.24 12.84 0.67
N ALA A 120 3.80 11.69 1.21
CA ALA A 120 4.68 10.62 1.68
C ALA A 120 5.48 9.99 0.51
N LEU A 121 4.81 9.67 -0.59
CA LEU A 121 5.43 9.11 -1.79
C LEU A 121 6.46 10.07 -2.41
N ALA A 122 6.17 11.37 -2.44
CA ALA A 122 7.13 12.37 -2.89
C ALA A 122 8.42 12.35 -2.05
N ARG A 123 8.29 12.30 -0.71
CA ARG A 123 9.45 12.21 0.20
C ARG A 123 10.23 10.91 0.00
N LEU A 124 9.55 9.78 -0.11
CA LEU A 124 10.18 8.48 -0.33
C LEU A 124 10.95 8.43 -1.66
N ARG A 125 10.37 8.97 -2.74
CA ARG A 125 11.04 9.07 -4.06
C ARG A 125 12.27 9.98 -4.03
N HIS A 126 12.21 11.11 -3.32
CA HIS A 126 13.37 11.98 -3.13
C HIS A 126 14.50 11.32 -2.32
N ARG A 127 14.16 10.42 -1.39
CA ARG A 127 15.13 9.69 -0.57
C ARG A 127 15.76 8.50 -1.28
N ARG A 128 15.10 7.93 -2.29
CA ARG A 128 15.69 6.86 -3.11
C ARG A 128 16.72 7.50 -4.03
N PRO A 129 18.04 7.30 -3.81
CA PRO A 129 19.01 7.72 -4.80
C PRO A 129 18.66 7.01 -6.11
N ALA A 130 18.76 7.71 -7.25
CA ALA A 130 18.84 7.00 -8.51
C ALA A 130 19.94 5.95 -8.35
N LEU A 131 19.59 4.67 -8.45
CA LEU A 131 20.62 3.63 -8.63
C LEU A 131 21.53 4.14 -9.76
N PRO A 132 22.86 4.20 -9.56
CA PRO A 132 23.75 4.44 -10.69
C PRO A 132 23.36 3.38 -11.73
N GLY A 133 22.91 3.85 -12.89
CA GLY A 133 22.57 3.00 -14.01
C GLY A 133 23.71 2.02 -14.23
N HIS A 134 23.36 0.78 -14.56
CA HIS A 134 24.31 -0.23 -14.98
C HIS A 134 25.31 0.41 -15.94
N SER A 135 26.56 0.55 -15.50
CA SER A 135 27.68 0.81 -16.41
C SER A 135 27.70 -0.39 -17.35
N GLU A 136 27.21 -0.21 -18.57
CA GLU A 136 27.46 -1.14 -19.65
C GLU A 136 28.98 -1.36 -19.73
N PRO A 137 29.47 -2.61 -19.73
CA PRO A 137 30.87 -2.84 -20.01
C PRO A 137 31.13 -2.39 -21.44
N ARG A 138 31.99 -1.38 -21.59
CA ARG A 138 32.62 -1.02 -22.87
C ARG A 138 33.15 -2.29 -23.54
N SER A 139 32.49 -2.73 -24.61
CA SER A 139 33.08 -3.66 -25.57
C SER A 139 34.30 -2.99 -26.18
N THR A 140 35.49 -3.43 -25.77
CA THR A 140 36.73 -3.25 -26.52
C THR A 140 36.75 -4.28 -27.64
N VAL A 141 36.78 -3.80 -28.88
CA VAL A 141 37.33 -4.49 -30.06
C VAL A 141 38.31 -3.54 -30.71
#